data_AF-A0A1Q3G2J2-F1
#
_entry.id   AF-A0A1Q3G2J2-F1
#
_cell.length_a   1.000
_cell.length_b   1.000
_cell.length_c   1.000
_cell.angle_alpha   90.00
_cell.angle_beta   90.00
_cell.angle_gamma   90.00
#
_symmetry.space_group_name_H-M   'P 1'
#
loop_
_entity.id
_entity.type
_entity.pdbx_description
1 polymer ?
#
loop_
_entity_poly.entity_id
_entity_poly.type
_entity_poly.pdbx_seq_one_letter_code
_entity_poly.pdbx_strand_id
1 'polypeptide(L)'
;MAPIKVVLGDFSKNPTCQHGPTVLLQRTNGNGELQDQFYACTASRNGKCSLENQTCLKSKNVISNRRAIKSNPVDTKEPTRHLAPLSFDGEEAQYFFANSALSCFESIFTQLKITKVLCIGAPRLHEHLLQKTAIDSLLLDIDDRFHDFYDNRHFIHYNMFNHFFFRGKEDEACFERFLKNDGSSSRTCIFTDPPFGCRTELLANTIRTINQVYNRINSFVQQILPTFWIFPYFMETYIRQEMPSMDMSDYQVNYTNHEKYREASKAQKNGSPVRIFTNVPLSMFRLPTETGYKFCQKCIKSVPKCIQHCSICKTCTSKNGAPFRHCSKCNICVKPTYVHCAKCGRCGQMEGHNCQVYRKMVSCRICLGRGHVEKSCSFWKRYGKPRMFQVGCAVCGNKAHTLRDCAERQLLIKEVYFLGKYHNEINKEL
;
A
#
# COMPACT_ATOMS: atom_id res chain seq x y z
N MET A 1 -7.36 -9.63 20.31
CA MET A 1 -6.74 -8.34 20.68
C MET A 1 -7.77 -7.24 20.50
N ALA A 2 -7.87 -6.33 21.47
CA ALA A 2 -8.72 -5.15 21.38
C ALA A 2 -8.30 -4.26 20.19
N PRO A 3 -9.24 -3.67 19.42
CA PRO A 3 -8.91 -2.77 18.33
C PRO A 3 -8.16 -1.53 18.84
N ILE A 4 -7.04 -1.20 18.18
CA ILE A 4 -6.20 -0.03 18.47
C ILE A 4 -6.31 0.97 17.34
N LYS A 5 -6.80 2.17 17.66
CA LYS A 5 -6.93 3.30 16.75
C LYS A 5 -5.74 4.25 16.93
N VAL A 6 -5.18 4.72 15.81
CA VAL A 6 -4.19 5.80 15.78
C VAL A 6 -4.92 7.14 15.83
N VAL A 7 -4.52 8.02 16.76
CA VAL A 7 -5.00 9.40 16.80
C VAL A 7 -4.04 10.27 16.02
N LEU A 8 -4.46 10.70 14.83
CA LEU A 8 -3.72 11.65 14.00
C LEU A 8 -3.95 13.08 14.53
N GLY A 9 -2.90 13.89 14.52
CA GLY A 9 -2.93 15.27 14.99
C GLY A 9 -1.55 15.91 14.92
N ASP A 10 -1.39 17.04 15.59
CA ASP A 10 -0.10 17.69 15.76
C ASP A 10 0.77 16.90 16.74
N PHE A 11 1.68 16.09 16.20
CA PHE A 11 2.57 15.25 17.01
C PHE A 11 3.61 16.05 17.80
N SER A 12 3.85 17.33 17.48
CA SER A 12 4.86 18.14 18.18
C SER A 12 4.56 18.32 19.68
N LYS A 13 3.31 18.12 20.09
CA LYS A 13 2.85 18.20 21.48
C LYS A 13 2.92 16.88 22.24
N ASN A 14 3.23 15.78 21.55
CA ASN A 14 3.29 14.47 22.16
C ASN A 14 4.64 14.27 22.89
N PRO A 15 4.69 13.40 23.92
CA PRO A 15 5.96 12.98 24.52
C PRO A 15 6.94 12.49 23.46
N THR A 16 8.22 12.73 23.67
CA THR A 16 9.27 12.36 22.72
C THR A 16 9.97 11.07 23.13
N CYS A 17 10.59 10.43 22.15
CA CYS A 17 11.59 9.40 22.35
C CYS A 17 12.79 9.71 21.45
N GLN A 18 13.81 8.86 21.48
CA GLN A 18 14.98 9.00 20.61
C GLN A 18 14.66 9.00 19.10
N HIS A 19 13.45 8.61 18.69
CA HIS A 19 13.00 8.61 17.28
C HIS A 19 12.02 9.76 16.96
N GLY A 20 11.99 10.80 17.80
CA GLY A 20 11.09 11.94 17.67
C GLY A 20 9.77 11.77 18.46
N PRO A 21 8.76 12.60 18.16
CA PRO A 21 7.49 12.57 18.87
C PRO A 21 6.75 11.24 18.73
N THR A 22 6.13 10.82 19.83
CA THR A 22 5.32 9.60 19.90
C THR A 22 3.96 9.75 19.22
N VAL A 23 3.26 8.65 19.02
CA VAL A 23 1.86 8.62 18.57
C VAL A 23 0.93 8.28 19.72
N LEU A 24 -0.20 8.96 19.83
CA LEU A 24 -1.29 8.61 20.73
C LEU A 24 -2.12 7.47 20.14
N LEU A 25 -2.25 6.39 20.90
CA LEU A 25 -3.05 5.22 20.56
C LEU A 25 -4.25 5.11 21.50
N GLN A 26 -5.42 4.79 20.93
CA GLN A 26 -6.66 4.54 21.65
C GLN A 26 -7.02 3.06 21.55
N ARG A 27 -7.17 2.39 22.68
CA ARG A 27 -7.69 1.02 22.73
C ARG A 27 -9.18 1.05 23.00
N THR A 28 -9.93 0.24 22.27
CA THR A 28 -11.39 0.13 22.44
C THR A 28 -11.79 -1.28 22.85
N ASN A 29 -12.81 -1.41 23.69
CA ASN A 29 -13.36 -2.70 24.09
C ASN A 29 -14.20 -3.34 22.96
N GLY A 30 -14.74 -4.54 23.19
CA GLY A 30 -15.56 -5.26 22.19
C GLY A 30 -16.85 -4.55 21.79
N ASN A 31 -17.30 -3.57 22.57
CA ASN A 31 -18.49 -2.76 22.33
C ASN A 31 -18.15 -1.42 21.64
N GLY A 32 -16.88 -1.15 21.38
CA GLY A 32 -16.41 0.09 20.74
C GLY A 32 -16.17 1.25 21.71
N GLU A 33 -16.28 1.04 23.01
CA GLU A 33 -16.01 2.07 24.03
C GLU A 33 -14.51 2.18 24.30
N LEU A 34 -14.05 3.41 24.60
CA LEU A 34 -12.65 3.69 24.90
C LEU A 34 -12.24 3.00 26.21
N GLN A 35 -11.22 2.15 26.15
CA GLN A 35 -10.66 1.45 27.31
C GLN A 35 -9.49 2.23 27.91
N ASP A 36 -8.50 2.59 27.09
CA ASP A 36 -7.32 3.35 27.52
C ASP A 36 -6.74 4.17 26.36
N GLN A 37 -5.84 5.09 26.73
CA GLN A 37 -5.03 5.86 25.80
C GLN A 37 -3.57 5.80 26.27
N PHE A 38 -2.66 5.63 25.32
CA PHE A 38 -1.23 5.59 25.63
C PHE A 38 -0.39 6.09 24.46
N TYR A 39 0.79 6.64 24.77
CA TYR A 39 1.77 7.05 23.78
C TYR A 39 2.69 5.89 23.43
N ALA A 40 3.02 5.75 22.14
CA ALA A 40 3.93 4.73 21.66
C ALA A 40 4.96 5.32 20.69
N CYS A 41 6.15 4.71 20.66
CA CYS A 41 7.16 5.01 19.66
C CYS A 41 6.64 4.66 18.25
N THR A 42 6.88 5.54 17.29
CA THR A 42 6.45 5.36 15.90
C THR A 42 7.39 4.48 15.09
N ALA A 43 8.67 4.40 15.49
CA ALA A 43 9.71 3.63 14.81
C ALA A 43 10.03 2.28 15.49
N SER A 44 9.58 2.04 16.73
CA SER A 44 9.87 0.83 17.50
C SER A 44 8.60 0.16 18.00
N ARG A 45 8.34 -1.07 17.54
CA ARG A 45 7.08 -1.77 17.83
C ARG A 45 7.10 -2.65 19.07
N ASN A 46 8.27 -3.13 19.47
CA ASN A 46 8.39 -4.11 20.55
C ASN A 46 8.44 -3.48 21.95
N GLY A 47 8.09 -2.19 22.08
CA GLY A 47 8.20 -1.46 23.35
C GLY A 47 9.63 -1.31 23.88
N LYS A 48 10.64 -1.73 23.10
CA LYS A 48 12.06 -1.66 23.45
C LYS A 48 12.60 -0.22 23.43
N CYS A 49 11.84 0.73 22.85
CA CYS A 49 12.18 2.14 22.89
C CYS A 49 11.66 2.78 24.17
N SER A 50 12.58 3.16 25.05
CA SER A 50 12.26 3.96 26.22
C SER A 50 11.70 5.32 25.79
N LEU A 51 10.55 5.70 26.33
CA LEU A 51 10.03 7.06 26.20
C LEU A 51 10.78 7.95 27.17
N GLU A 52 11.18 9.14 26.74
CA GLU A 52 11.73 10.12 27.67
C GLU A 52 10.57 10.63 28.55
N ASN A 53 10.67 10.35 29.85
CA ASN A 53 9.77 10.76 30.93
C ASN A 53 8.45 10.00 31.11
N GLN A 54 8.56 8.81 31.72
CA GLN A 54 7.90 8.59 33.01
C GLN A 54 8.99 8.41 34.09
N THR A 55 9.31 9.54 34.76
CA THR A 55 10.08 9.66 36.02
C THR A 55 11.53 9.13 36.09
N CYS A 56 12.40 10.01 36.60
CA CYS A 56 13.74 9.79 37.14
C CYS A 56 14.93 9.72 36.17
N LEU A 57 15.56 10.90 36.02
CA LEU A 57 17.01 11.14 36.10
C LEU A 57 17.85 9.89 36.40
N LYS A 58 18.56 9.37 35.41
CA LYS A 58 20.01 9.09 35.50
C LYS A 58 20.62 9.25 34.11
N SER A 59 21.35 10.33 33.93
CA SER A 59 22.34 10.50 32.87
C SER A 59 23.24 9.27 32.80
N LYS A 60 23.21 8.55 31.68
CA LYS A 60 24.31 7.68 31.27
C LYS A 60 24.77 8.13 29.90
N ASN A 61 25.92 8.80 29.90
CA ASN A 61 26.73 9.00 28.71
C ASN A 61 27.03 7.64 28.08
N VAL A 62 26.32 7.29 27.01
CA VAL A 62 26.72 6.20 26.13
C VAL A 62 27.68 6.79 25.12
N ILE A 63 28.97 6.76 25.47
CA ILE A 63 30.05 6.94 24.51
C ILE A 63 29.95 5.78 23.53
N SER A 64 29.54 6.06 22.29
CA SER A 64 29.61 5.09 21.21
C SER A 64 31.09 4.79 20.93
N ASN A 65 31.57 3.62 21.32
CA ASN A 65 32.89 3.13 20.93
C ASN A 65 32.92 2.89 19.42
N ARG A 66 33.34 3.91 18.65
CA ARG A 66 33.69 3.73 17.23
C ARG A 66 34.99 2.92 17.16
N ARG A 67 34.89 1.62 16.89
CA ARG A 67 36.06 0.86 16.44
C ARG A 67 36.40 1.33 15.02
N ALA A 68 37.54 1.99 14.87
CA ALA A 68 38.11 2.32 13.57
C ALA A 68 38.43 1.02 12.82
N ILE A 69 37.60 0.66 11.85
CA ILE A 69 37.90 -0.39 10.88
C ILE A 69 38.77 0.26 9.80
N LYS A 70 40.00 -0.23 9.63
CA LYS A 70 40.89 0.16 8.53
C LYS A 70 40.17 -0.10 7.19
N SER A 71 39.89 0.95 6.43
CA SER A 71 39.18 0.88 5.16
C SER A 71 40.15 0.65 3.99
N ASN A 72 39.92 -0.43 3.24
CA ASN A 72 40.21 -0.44 1.80
C ASN A 72 39.34 0.65 1.13
N PRO A 73 39.70 1.19 -0.06
CA PRO A 73 38.89 2.20 -0.72
C PRO A 73 37.46 1.67 -0.93
N VAL A 74 36.55 2.15 -0.09
CA VAL A 74 35.13 1.82 -0.15
C VAL A 74 34.58 2.55 -1.35
N ASP A 75 33.89 1.84 -2.25
CA ASP A 75 33.10 2.50 -3.29
C ASP A 75 31.99 3.29 -2.58
N THR A 76 32.19 4.60 -2.46
CA THR A 76 31.32 5.49 -1.71
C THR A 76 29.95 5.66 -2.35
N LYS A 77 29.75 5.16 -3.58
CA LYS A 77 28.54 5.42 -4.37
C LYS A 77 27.45 4.37 -4.16
N GLU A 78 27.78 3.15 -3.74
CA GLU A 78 26.80 2.07 -3.48
C GLU A 78 26.76 1.58 -2.01
N PRO A 79 26.39 2.44 -1.04
CA PRO A 79 26.37 2.10 0.39
C PRO A 79 25.62 0.81 0.74
N THR A 80 24.49 0.50 0.11
CA THR A 80 23.69 -0.71 0.38
C THR A 80 24.38 -2.02 0.02
N ARG A 81 25.47 -2.00 -0.75
CA ARG A 81 26.32 -3.19 -0.97
C ARG A 81 27.29 -3.45 0.17
N HIS A 82 27.60 -2.42 0.95
CA HIS A 82 28.61 -2.44 2.01
C HIS A 82 27.98 -2.47 3.39
N LEU A 83 26.85 -1.80 3.57
CA LEU A 83 26.09 -1.80 4.80
C LEU A 83 25.25 -3.07 4.89
N ALA A 84 25.48 -3.84 5.95
CA ALA A 84 24.59 -4.93 6.29
C ALA A 84 23.17 -4.36 6.54
N PRO A 85 22.11 -4.98 5.98
CA PRO A 85 20.75 -4.56 6.24
C PRO A 85 20.46 -4.59 7.73
N LEU A 86 19.90 -3.50 8.28
CA LEU A 86 19.44 -3.53 9.67
C LEU A 86 18.24 -4.46 9.75
N SER A 87 18.42 -5.60 10.42
CA SER A 87 17.30 -6.49 10.74
C SER A 87 16.67 -6.06 12.06
N PHE A 88 15.52 -5.39 12.02
CA PHE A 88 14.60 -5.42 13.15
C PHE A 88 13.89 -6.78 13.12
N ASP A 89 14.33 -7.71 13.98
CA ASP A 89 13.72 -9.02 14.27
C ASP A 89 12.83 -9.63 13.14
N GLY A 90 13.43 -10.46 12.26
CA GLY A 90 12.77 -11.50 11.45
C GLY A 90 11.87 -11.08 10.28
N GLU A 91 10.89 -10.19 10.48
CA GLU A 91 9.86 -9.82 9.48
C GLU A 91 9.83 -8.32 9.11
N GLU A 92 10.67 -7.50 9.76
CA GLU A 92 10.74 -6.04 9.56
C GLU A 92 12.16 -5.58 9.14
N ALA A 93 12.92 -6.46 8.49
CA ALA A 93 14.27 -6.16 8.03
C ALA A 93 14.27 -5.14 6.88
N GLN A 94 15.36 -4.36 6.76
CA GLN A 94 15.63 -3.57 5.58
C GLN A 94 15.81 -4.50 4.36
N TYR A 95 14.98 -4.33 3.34
CA TYR A 95 15.05 -5.13 2.12
C TYR A 95 15.60 -4.29 0.97
N PHE A 96 16.48 -4.87 0.16
CA PHE A 96 17.04 -4.17 -1.00
C PHE A 96 16.44 -4.69 -2.30
N PHE A 97 16.00 -3.77 -3.16
CA PHE A 97 15.41 -4.09 -4.45
C PHE A 97 16.36 -4.89 -5.34
N ALA A 98 15.80 -5.87 -6.05
CA ALA A 98 16.50 -6.53 -7.14
C ALA A 98 16.73 -5.57 -8.32
N ASN A 99 17.77 -5.82 -9.12
CA ASN A 99 18.07 -4.99 -10.30
C ASN A 99 16.91 -4.93 -11.30
N SER A 100 16.12 -6.01 -11.41
CA SER A 100 14.91 -6.07 -12.23
C SER A 100 13.82 -5.09 -11.77
N ALA A 101 13.69 -4.88 -10.45
CA ALA A 101 12.78 -3.88 -9.88
C ALA A 101 13.28 -2.46 -10.12
N LEU A 102 14.57 -2.19 -9.90
CA LEU A 102 15.19 -0.89 -10.15
C LEU A 102 15.02 -0.45 -11.62
N SER A 103 15.30 -1.36 -12.55
CA SER A 103 15.12 -1.11 -13.99
C SER A 103 13.66 -0.81 -14.36
N CYS A 104 12.71 -1.45 -13.68
CA CYS A 104 11.29 -1.18 -13.88
C CYS A 104 10.91 0.22 -13.36
N PHE A 105 11.38 0.60 -12.16
CA PHE A 105 11.12 1.93 -11.60
C PHE A 105 11.71 3.04 -12.49
N GLU A 106 12.95 2.87 -12.95
CA GLU A 106 13.58 3.79 -13.90
C GLU A 106 12.75 3.94 -15.18
N SER A 107 12.29 2.84 -15.76
CA SER A 107 11.44 2.86 -16.96
C SER A 107 10.12 3.60 -16.71
N ILE A 108 9.48 3.38 -15.56
CA ILE A 108 8.25 4.08 -15.16
C ILE A 108 8.52 5.58 -15.03
N PHE A 109 9.57 5.97 -14.31
CA PHE A 109 9.92 7.38 -14.11
C PHE A 109 10.24 8.09 -15.42
N THR A 110 10.95 7.41 -16.34
CA THR A 110 11.26 7.93 -17.67
C THR A 110 9.98 8.16 -18.49
N GLN A 111 9.05 7.19 -18.51
CA GLN A 111 7.77 7.33 -19.21
C GLN A 111 6.93 8.50 -18.66
N LEU A 112 6.98 8.72 -17.35
CA LEU A 112 6.27 9.79 -16.66
C LEU A 112 7.02 11.14 -16.69
N LYS A 113 8.25 11.15 -17.24
CA LYS A 113 9.17 12.29 -17.30
C LYS A 113 9.50 12.85 -15.92
N ILE A 114 9.60 11.99 -14.91
CA ILE A 114 10.01 12.38 -13.55
C ILE A 114 11.47 12.83 -13.59
N THR A 115 11.74 13.97 -12.96
CA THR A 115 13.09 14.56 -12.87
C THR A 115 13.63 14.54 -11.45
N LYS A 116 12.75 14.48 -10.44
CA LYS A 116 13.12 14.46 -9.02
C LYS A 116 12.37 13.36 -8.27
N VAL A 117 13.09 12.55 -7.49
CA VAL A 117 12.49 11.47 -6.68
C VAL A 117 12.87 11.66 -5.20
N LEU A 118 11.87 11.95 -4.38
CA LEU A 118 11.99 11.91 -2.93
C LEU A 118 11.87 10.45 -2.47
N CYS A 119 13.01 9.83 -2.17
CA CYS A 119 13.11 8.44 -1.72
C CYS A 119 12.94 8.38 -0.19
N ILE A 120 11.89 7.73 0.31
CA ILE A 120 11.61 7.58 1.74
C ILE A 120 11.77 6.11 2.12
N GLY A 121 12.87 5.78 2.80
CA GLY A 121 13.21 4.39 3.15
C GLY A 121 13.62 3.53 1.96
N ALA A 122 14.10 4.14 0.86
CA ALA A 122 14.41 3.44 -0.39
C ALA A 122 15.87 3.66 -0.85
N PRO A 123 16.88 3.32 -0.01
CA PRO A 123 18.28 3.65 -0.28
C PRO A 123 18.83 3.02 -1.56
N ARG A 124 18.41 1.78 -1.87
CA ARG A 124 18.86 1.07 -3.09
C ARG A 124 18.36 1.75 -4.37
N LEU A 125 17.17 2.34 -4.34
CA LEU A 125 16.65 3.09 -5.47
C LEU A 125 17.39 4.42 -5.61
N HIS A 126 17.60 5.13 -4.50
CA HIS A 126 18.35 6.39 -4.48
C HIS A 126 19.74 6.23 -5.13
N GLU A 127 20.50 5.20 -4.74
CA GLU A 127 21.79 4.86 -5.35
C GLU A 127 21.68 4.65 -6.86
N HIS A 128 20.71 3.85 -7.29
CA HIS A 128 20.50 3.55 -8.71
C HIS A 128 20.22 4.82 -9.51
N LEU A 129 19.36 5.71 -8.99
CA LEU A 129 19.01 6.96 -9.66
C LEU A 129 20.22 7.88 -9.81
N LEU A 130 20.97 8.12 -8.73
CA LEU A 130 22.14 9.01 -8.76
C LEU A 130 23.27 8.50 -9.68
N GLN A 131 23.40 7.19 -9.85
CA GLN A 131 24.49 6.62 -10.64
C GLN A 131 24.16 6.31 -12.09
N LYS A 132 22.90 5.93 -12.36
CA LYS A 132 22.49 5.37 -13.66
C LYS A 132 21.61 6.31 -14.46
N THR A 133 21.12 7.39 -13.86
CA THR A 133 20.13 8.26 -14.47
C THR A 133 20.48 9.73 -14.28
N ALA A 134 19.76 10.61 -14.97
CA ALA A 134 19.80 12.06 -14.74
C ALA A 134 18.75 12.54 -13.72
N ILE A 135 18.06 11.61 -13.05
CA ILE A 135 17.02 11.91 -12.07
C ILE A 135 17.68 12.30 -10.76
N ASP A 136 17.38 13.50 -10.29
CA ASP A 136 17.82 13.97 -8.99
C ASP A 136 17.06 13.23 -7.87
N SER A 137 17.74 12.92 -6.77
CA SER A 137 17.15 12.13 -5.68
C SER A 137 17.62 12.61 -4.32
N LEU A 138 16.67 12.67 -3.39
CA LEU A 138 16.89 12.93 -1.97
C LEU A 138 16.41 11.72 -1.17
N LEU A 139 17.29 11.14 -0.36
CA LEU A 139 16.98 10.03 0.53
C LEU A 139 16.60 10.54 1.93
N LEU A 140 15.39 10.20 2.36
CA LEU A 140 14.93 10.32 3.75
C LEU A 140 14.92 8.92 4.37
N ASP A 141 15.80 8.66 5.32
CA ASP A 141 15.89 7.36 6.00
C ASP A 141 16.12 7.52 7.50
N ILE A 142 15.70 6.52 8.27
CA ILE A 142 15.94 6.44 9.72
C ILE A 142 17.34 5.89 10.03
N ASP A 143 17.97 5.22 9.06
CA ASP A 143 19.33 4.70 9.19
C ASP A 143 20.36 5.82 8.97
N ASP A 144 20.90 6.34 10.08
CA ASP A 144 21.86 7.45 10.08
C ASP A 144 23.22 7.08 9.45
N ARG A 145 23.51 5.79 9.26
CA ARG A 145 24.76 5.32 8.63
C ARG A 145 24.92 5.83 7.20
N PHE A 146 23.83 6.12 6.49
CA PHE A 146 23.89 6.72 5.15
C PHE A 146 24.48 8.13 5.14
N HIS A 147 24.49 8.82 6.28
CA HIS A 147 25.12 10.14 6.40
C HIS A 147 26.62 10.10 6.10
N ASP A 148 27.31 9.00 6.37
CA ASP A 148 28.74 8.87 6.11
C ASP A 148 29.05 8.81 4.59
N PHE A 149 28.04 8.62 3.75
CA PHE A 149 28.18 8.45 2.30
C PHE A 149 27.62 9.61 1.48
N TYR A 150 26.69 10.38 2.04
CA TYR A 150 25.96 11.43 1.34
C TYR A 150 26.03 12.75 2.08
N ASP A 151 26.13 13.84 1.31
CA ASP A 151 25.98 15.18 1.85
C ASP A 151 24.51 15.50 2.19
N ASN A 152 24.29 16.64 2.85
CA ASN A 152 22.95 17.10 3.23
C ASN A 152 22.06 17.46 2.01
N ARG A 153 22.58 17.38 0.76
CA ARG A 153 21.76 17.57 -0.45
C ARG A 153 21.09 16.27 -0.88
N HIS A 154 21.66 15.13 -0.55
CA HIS A 154 21.19 13.82 -1.00
C HIS A 154 20.69 12.92 0.14
N PHE A 155 20.98 13.26 1.40
CA PHE A 155 20.49 12.50 2.55
C PHE A 155 19.99 13.39 3.69
N ILE A 156 18.90 12.97 4.33
CA ILE A 156 18.35 13.55 5.55
C ILE A 156 17.98 12.41 6.50
N HIS A 157 18.44 12.51 7.75
CA HIS A 157 18.03 11.59 8.81
C HIS A 157 16.61 11.91 9.25
N TYR A 158 15.69 10.97 9.03
CA TYR A 158 14.26 11.23 9.02
C TYR A 158 13.42 10.03 9.49
N ASN A 159 12.40 10.30 10.29
CA ASN A 159 11.41 9.29 10.67
C ASN A 159 10.11 9.47 9.86
N MET A 160 9.85 8.50 8.99
CA MET A 160 8.70 8.53 8.07
C MET A 160 7.33 8.37 8.74
N PHE A 161 7.25 7.95 10.00
CA PHE A 161 5.97 7.71 10.68
C PHE A 161 5.47 8.89 11.51
N ASN A 162 6.32 9.87 11.78
CA ASN A 162 5.95 11.09 12.49
C ASN A 162 6.41 12.38 11.79
N HIS A 163 6.97 12.29 10.58
CA HIS A 163 7.51 13.43 9.83
C HIS A 163 8.56 14.21 10.63
N PHE A 164 9.44 13.49 11.32
CA PHE A 164 10.45 14.09 12.19
C PHE A 164 11.82 14.16 11.51
N PHE A 165 12.40 15.36 11.52
CA PHE A 165 13.75 15.66 11.03
C PHE A 165 14.72 15.69 12.21
N PHE A 166 15.71 14.80 12.23
CA PHE A 166 16.57 14.63 13.40
C PHE A 166 17.56 15.78 13.61
N ARG A 167 17.91 16.53 12.55
CA ARG A 167 18.75 17.73 12.66
C ARG A 167 17.94 19.03 12.57
N GLY A 168 16.61 18.92 12.72
CA GLY A 168 15.71 20.07 12.80
C GLY A 168 15.74 20.95 11.56
N LYS A 169 15.96 22.26 11.75
CA LYS A 169 15.74 23.29 10.72
C LYS A 169 16.64 23.18 9.49
N GLU A 170 17.85 22.64 9.64
CA GLU A 170 18.76 22.46 8.51
C GLU A 170 18.27 21.40 7.52
N ASP A 171 17.82 20.27 8.06
CA ASP A 171 17.21 19.18 7.30
C ASP A 171 15.88 19.64 6.67
N GLU A 172 15.04 20.34 7.43
CA GLU A 172 13.80 20.94 6.91
C GLU A 172 14.10 21.86 5.72
N ALA A 173 15.08 22.76 5.81
CA ALA A 173 15.44 23.66 4.73
C ALA A 173 15.95 22.92 3.48
N CYS A 174 16.74 21.86 3.67
CA CYS A 174 17.21 21.02 2.55
C CYS A 174 16.05 20.29 1.87
N PHE A 175 15.13 19.73 2.66
CA PHE A 175 13.91 19.09 2.19
C PHE A 175 13.01 20.06 1.41
N GLU A 176 12.74 21.24 1.95
CA GLU A 176 11.93 22.27 1.30
C GLU A 176 12.57 22.75 -0.02
N ARG A 177 13.89 22.92 -0.04
CA ARG A 177 14.63 23.27 -1.26
C ARG A 177 14.49 22.20 -2.34
N PHE A 178 14.59 20.92 -1.99
CA PHE A 178 14.42 19.82 -2.95
C PHE A 178 13.00 19.80 -3.56
N LEU A 179 11.99 20.07 -2.73
CA LEU A 179 10.59 20.12 -3.15
C LEU A 179 10.21 21.36 -3.97
N LYS A 180 11.03 22.41 -3.98
CA LYS A 180 10.78 23.60 -4.79
C LYS A 180 10.70 23.23 -6.27
N ASN A 181 9.75 23.81 -6.98
CA ASN A 181 9.56 23.55 -8.40
C ASN A 181 10.42 24.51 -9.21
N ASP A 182 11.42 23.97 -9.89
CA ASP A 182 12.44 24.75 -10.63
C ASP A 182 11.99 25.15 -12.05
N GLY A 183 10.72 24.91 -12.41
CA GLY A 183 10.13 25.34 -13.67
C GLY A 183 9.13 24.34 -14.24
N SER A 184 8.59 24.63 -15.43
CA SER A 184 7.55 23.79 -16.07
C SER A 184 7.99 22.38 -16.43
N SER A 185 9.30 22.13 -16.53
CA SER A 185 9.90 20.82 -16.81
C SER A 185 10.16 19.98 -15.57
N SER A 186 10.18 20.55 -14.37
CA SER A 186 10.49 19.84 -13.13
C SER A 186 9.29 19.02 -12.67
N ARG A 187 9.47 17.71 -12.53
CA ARG A 187 8.46 16.76 -12.07
C ARG A 187 8.98 15.95 -10.91
N THR A 188 8.46 16.26 -9.73
CA THR A 188 8.80 15.57 -8.48
C THR A 188 7.82 14.43 -8.22
N CYS A 189 8.31 13.28 -7.78
CA CYS A 189 7.47 12.24 -7.18
C CYS A 189 7.99 11.78 -5.81
N ILE A 190 7.09 11.22 -5.01
CA ILE A 190 7.41 10.52 -3.77
C ILE A 190 7.55 9.04 -4.09
N PHE A 191 8.61 8.40 -3.60
CA PHE A 191 8.78 6.95 -3.63
C PHE A 191 9.04 6.47 -2.21
N THR A 192 8.26 5.49 -1.72
CA THR A 192 8.42 4.97 -0.36
C THR A 192 8.38 3.46 -0.31
N ASP A 193 9.31 2.88 0.47
CA ASP A 193 9.41 1.45 0.77
C ASP A 193 9.45 1.25 2.30
N PRO A 194 8.31 1.40 2.99
CA PRO A 194 8.26 1.30 4.44
C PRO A 194 8.35 -0.16 4.94
N PRO A 195 8.73 -0.37 6.21
CA PRO A 195 8.61 -1.68 6.87
C PRO A 195 7.20 -2.28 6.76
N PHE A 196 7.09 -3.57 6.43
CA PHE A 196 5.81 -4.17 6.00
C PHE A 196 4.71 -4.25 7.06
N GLY A 197 5.04 -4.35 8.34
CA GLY A 197 3.99 -4.34 9.38
C GLY A 197 3.62 -2.93 9.85
N CYS A 198 4.03 -1.87 9.13
CA CYS A 198 3.82 -0.51 9.61
C CYS A 198 2.35 -0.11 9.63
N ARG A 199 2.03 0.92 10.40
CA ARG A 199 0.70 1.53 10.41
C ARG A 199 0.52 2.41 9.17
N THR A 200 -0.38 2.00 8.28
CA THR A 200 -0.66 2.73 7.03
C THR A 200 -1.17 4.13 7.30
N GLU A 201 -1.86 4.35 8.42
CA GLU A 201 -2.40 5.65 8.84
C GLU A 201 -1.30 6.69 9.05
N LEU A 202 -0.18 6.28 9.65
CA LEU A 202 0.96 7.15 9.93
C LEU A 202 1.70 7.55 8.65
N LEU A 203 1.97 6.58 7.77
CA LEU A 203 2.65 6.87 6.52
C LEU A 203 1.78 7.71 5.57
N ALA A 204 0.47 7.42 5.51
CA ALA A 204 -0.46 8.24 4.75
C ALA A 204 -0.51 9.69 5.29
N ASN A 205 -0.47 9.87 6.61
CA ASN A 205 -0.35 11.20 7.20
C ASN A 205 0.92 11.92 6.75
N THR A 206 2.07 11.25 6.81
CA THR A 206 3.35 11.79 6.30
C THR A 206 3.27 12.19 4.83
N ILE A 207 2.73 11.34 3.95
CA ILE A 207 2.58 11.66 2.52
C ILE A 207 1.69 12.90 2.32
N ARG A 208 0.59 13.01 3.08
CA ARG A 208 -0.30 14.19 3.05
C ARG A 208 0.46 15.44 3.50
N THR A 209 1.24 15.36 4.58
CA THR A 209 2.06 16.48 5.08
C THR A 209 3.09 16.92 4.04
N ILE A 210 3.81 15.99 3.41
CA ILE A 210 4.76 16.30 2.33
C ILE A 210 4.04 17.03 1.18
N ASN A 211 2.85 16.55 0.78
CA ASN A 211 2.08 17.20 -0.28
C ASN A 211 1.59 18.61 0.11
N GLN A 212 1.23 18.83 1.38
CA GLN A 212 0.88 20.16 1.90
C GLN A 212 2.07 21.10 1.85
N VAL A 213 3.25 20.64 2.28
CA VAL A 213 4.49 21.42 2.22
C VAL A 213 4.86 21.75 0.78
N TYR A 214 4.77 20.78 -0.13
CA TYR A 214 4.99 20.98 -1.57
C TYR A 214 4.07 22.06 -2.16
N ASN A 215 2.77 22.02 -1.85
CA ASN A 215 1.82 23.04 -2.30
C ASN A 215 2.14 24.42 -1.72
N ARG A 216 2.46 24.49 -0.43
CA ARG A 216 2.81 25.73 0.27
C ARG A 216 4.02 26.41 -0.35
N ILE A 217 5.13 25.69 -0.51
CA ILE A 217 6.40 26.26 -1.01
C ILE A 217 6.27 26.74 -2.46
N ASN A 218 5.44 26.04 -3.25
CA ASN A 218 5.27 26.33 -4.66
C ASN A 218 4.03 27.18 -4.97
N SER A 219 3.32 27.66 -3.94
CA SER A 219 2.08 28.44 -4.08
C SER A 219 1.01 27.77 -4.95
N PHE A 220 0.94 26.43 -4.91
CA PHE A 220 -0.10 25.68 -5.59
C PHE A 220 -1.36 25.60 -4.72
N VAL A 221 -2.52 25.79 -5.34
CA VAL A 221 -3.81 25.66 -4.65
C VAL A 221 -4.02 24.22 -4.18
N GLN A 222 -3.87 23.26 -5.10
CA GLN A 222 -4.08 21.85 -4.81
C GLN A 222 -3.41 20.96 -5.85
N GLN A 223 -2.07 20.96 -5.90
CA GLN A 223 -1.34 19.96 -6.66
C GLN A 223 -1.20 18.69 -5.82
N ILE A 224 -1.26 17.53 -6.49
CA ILE A 224 -1.00 16.24 -5.87
C ILE A 224 0.29 15.69 -6.45
N LEU A 225 1.23 15.36 -5.59
CA LEU A 225 2.47 14.70 -5.96
C LEU A 225 2.18 13.26 -6.41
N PRO A 226 2.69 12.85 -7.59
CA PRO A 226 2.81 11.45 -7.94
C PRO A 226 3.49 10.70 -6.80
N THR A 227 2.87 9.63 -6.32
CA THR A 227 3.37 8.85 -5.19
C THR A 227 3.41 7.39 -5.57
N PHE A 228 4.53 6.73 -5.25
CA PHE A 228 4.75 5.30 -5.42
C PHE A 228 5.02 4.70 -4.04
N TRP A 229 4.07 3.93 -3.52
CA TRP A 229 4.15 3.25 -2.24
C TRP A 229 4.32 1.76 -2.50
N ILE A 230 5.51 1.24 -2.20
CA ILE A 230 5.84 -0.17 -2.33
C ILE A 230 5.36 -0.91 -1.08
N PHE A 231 4.42 -1.85 -1.24
CA PHE A 231 3.82 -2.53 -0.09
C PHE A 231 3.18 -3.87 -0.46
N PRO A 232 2.92 -4.77 0.50
CA PRO A 232 2.28 -6.05 0.21
C PRO A 232 0.83 -5.90 -0.28
N TYR A 233 0.43 -6.67 -1.31
CA TYR A 233 -0.91 -6.55 -1.93
C TYR A 233 -2.07 -6.78 -0.96
N PHE A 234 -1.87 -7.55 0.11
CA PHE A 234 -2.93 -7.84 1.09
C PHE A 234 -3.26 -6.62 1.97
N MET A 235 -2.43 -5.57 1.92
CA MET A 235 -2.65 -4.30 2.61
C MET A 235 -3.44 -3.27 1.78
N GLU A 236 -3.82 -3.60 0.54
CA GLU A 236 -4.59 -2.73 -0.37
C GLU A 236 -5.80 -2.07 0.30
N THR A 237 -6.56 -2.83 1.09
CA THR A 237 -7.77 -2.31 1.75
C THR A 237 -7.42 -1.18 2.73
N TYR A 238 -6.35 -1.34 3.51
CA TYR A 238 -5.91 -0.34 4.48
C TYR A 238 -5.33 0.90 3.79
N ILE A 239 -4.53 0.70 2.72
CA ILE A 239 -4.00 1.80 1.91
C ILE A 239 -5.16 2.60 1.29
N ARG A 240 -6.17 1.95 0.71
CA ARG A 240 -7.30 2.65 0.07
C ARG A 240 -8.26 3.30 1.06
N GLN A 241 -8.31 2.82 2.31
CA GLN A 241 -9.02 3.52 3.39
C GLN A 241 -8.36 4.86 3.69
N GLU A 242 -7.02 4.89 3.74
CA GLU A 242 -6.25 6.10 4.04
C GLU A 242 -6.04 7.02 2.84
N MET A 243 -5.84 6.44 1.66
CA MET A 243 -5.57 7.14 0.39
C MET A 243 -6.42 6.52 -0.73
N PRO A 244 -7.70 6.93 -0.87
CA PRO A 244 -8.65 6.32 -1.80
C PRO A 244 -8.25 6.40 -3.28
N SER A 245 -7.43 7.39 -3.64
CA SER A 245 -6.90 7.59 -5.00
C SER A 245 -5.78 6.63 -5.40
N MET A 246 -5.31 5.78 -4.47
CA MET A 246 -4.25 4.81 -4.76
C MET A 246 -4.80 3.58 -5.47
N ASP A 247 -4.23 3.29 -6.64
CA ASP A 247 -4.44 2.06 -7.39
C ASP A 247 -3.21 1.15 -7.26
N MET A 248 -3.47 -0.16 -7.22
CA MET A 248 -2.43 -1.18 -7.16
C MET A 248 -2.04 -1.63 -8.57
N SER A 249 -0.77 -1.47 -8.92
CA SER A 249 -0.17 -2.05 -10.13
C SER A 249 -0.01 -3.56 -9.97
N ASP A 250 -0.11 -4.30 -11.08
CA ASP A 250 0.11 -5.75 -11.07
C ASP A 250 1.62 -6.13 -11.09
N TYR A 251 2.53 -5.15 -11.08
CA TYR A 251 3.98 -5.38 -11.03
C TYR A 251 4.41 -6.02 -9.71
N GLN A 252 5.10 -7.15 -9.80
CA GLN A 252 5.65 -7.88 -8.66
C GLN A 252 7.06 -7.35 -8.34
N VAL A 253 7.22 -6.71 -7.19
CA VAL A 253 8.49 -6.12 -6.77
C VAL A 253 9.34 -7.18 -6.07
N ASN A 254 10.54 -7.46 -6.60
CA ASN A 254 11.46 -8.46 -6.08
C ASN A 254 12.59 -7.81 -5.26
N TYR A 255 13.09 -8.52 -4.25
CA TYR A 255 14.18 -8.10 -3.38
C TYR A 255 15.34 -9.11 -3.39
N THR A 256 16.57 -8.67 -3.16
CA THR A 256 17.78 -9.50 -3.22
C THR A 256 17.97 -10.39 -1.98
N ASN A 257 17.57 -9.90 -0.80
CA ASN A 257 17.99 -10.40 0.51
C ASN A 257 16.89 -11.11 1.32
N HIS A 258 15.77 -11.53 0.72
CA HIS A 258 14.70 -12.19 1.47
C HIS A 258 14.23 -13.52 0.87
N GLU A 259 14.28 -14.60 1.66
CA GLU A 259 13.91 -15.96 1.22
C GLU A 259 12.44 -16.09 0.75
N LYS A 260 11.52 -15.31 1.33
CA LYS A 260 10.11 -15.25 0.89
C LYS A 260 9.84 -14.22 -0.22
N TYR A 261 10.81 -13.41 -0.66
CA TYR A 261 10.62 -12.37 -1.71
C TYR A 261 11.64 -12.45 -2.86
N ARG A 262 12.33 -13.59 -2.96
CA ARG A 262 13.30 -13.92 -4.01
C ARG A 262 12.62 -14.39 -5.29
N GLU A 263 13.29 -14.18 -6.42
CA GLU A 263 12.99 -14.91 -7.65
C GLU A 263 13.20 -16.41 -7.42
N ALA A 264 12.14 -17.20 -7.63
CA ALA A 264 12.18 -18.66 -7.70
C ALA A 264 12.69 -19.44 -6.46
N SER A 265 12.36 -19.03 -5.23
CA SER A 265 12.43 -20.01 -4.12
C SER A 265 11.31 -21.04 -4.28
N LYS A 266 11.61 -22.33 -4.05
CA LYS A 266 10.63 -23.45 -4.11
C LYS A 266 9.38 -23.22 -3.22
N ALA A 267 9.40 -22.22 -2.35
CA ALA A 267 8.33 -21.80 -1.45
C ALA A 267 7.23 -20.93 -2.08
N GLN A 268 7.44 -20.29 -3.24
CA GLN A 268 6.44 -19.40 -3.86
C GLN A 268 6.10 -19.77 -5.30
N LYS A 269 5.03 -20.56 -5.48
CA LYS A 269 4.42 -20.84 -6.80
C LYS A 269 3.85 -19.58 -7.51
N ASN A 270 3.74 -18.43 -6.82
CA ASN A 270 2.98 -17.26 -7.28
C ASN A 270 3.76 -15.92 -7.26
N GLY A 271 5.09 -15.95 -7.07
CA GLY A 271 5.95 -14.75 -7.05
C GLY A 271 5.83 -13.88 -5.79
N SER A 272 6.55 -12.74 -5.79
CA SER A 272 6.57 -11.79 -4.67
C SER A 272 5.16 -11.27 -4.34
N PRO A 273 4.80 -11.02 -3.06
CA PRO A 273 3.54 -10.40 -2.68
C PRO A 273 3.61 -8.86 -2.65
N VAL A 274 4.77 -8.26 -2.93
CA VAL A 274 4.95 -6.80 -2.88
C VAL A 274 4.57 -6.18 -4.22
N ARG A 275 3.79 -5.10 -4.18
CA ARG A 275 3.25 -4.37 -5.34
C ARG A 275 3.55 -2.88 -5.22
N ILE A 276 3.32 -2.17 -6.31
CA ILE A 276 3.34 -0.71 -6.35
C ILE A 276 1.91 -0.21 -6.15
N PHE A 277 1.68 0.62 -5.14
CA PHE A 277 0.47 1.43 -4.98
C PHE A 277 0.78 2.85 -5.44
N THR A 278 -0.07 3.42 -6.29
CA THR A 278 0.17 4.76 -6.84
C THR A 278 -1.11 5.51 -7.13
N ASN A 279 -1.07 6.83 -6.98
CA ASN A 279 -2.12 7.74 -7.43
C ASN A 279 -1.94 8.16 -8.90
N VAL A 280 -0.88 7.69 -9.57
CA VAL A 280 -0.69 7.86 -11.01
C VAL A 280 -1.59 6.87 -11.74
N PRO A 281 -2.41 7.32 -12.71
CA PRO A 281 -3.20 6.40 -13.53
C PRO A 281 -2.33 5.31 -14.17
N LEU A 282 -2.70 4.04 -13.96
CA LEU A 282 -1.95 2.88 -14.47
C LEU A 282 -1.88 2.81 -16.02
N SER A 283 -2.65 3.66 -16.71
CA SER A 283 -2.63 3.83 -18.16
C SER A 283 -1.41 4.65 -18.64
N MET A 284 -0.81 5.46 -17.77
CA MET A 284 0.28 6.39 -18.10
C MET A 284 1.66 5.73 -18.19
N PHE A 285 1.80 4.49 -17.72
CA PHE A 285 3.05 3.75 -17.81
C PHE A 285 2.81 2.30 -18.20
N ARG A 286 3.81 1.70 -18.84
CA ARG A 286 3.83 0.30 -19.27
C ARG A 286 4.87 -0.46 -18.48
N LEU A 287 4.46 -1.61 -17.97
CA LEU A 287 5.38 -2.57 -17.37
C LEU A 287 6.15 -3.35 -18.46
N PRO A 288 7.36 -3.85 -18.16
CA PRO A 288 8.25 -4.41 -19.17
C PRO A 288 7.67 -5.70 -19.79
N THR A 289 7.59 -5.73 -21.13
CA THR A 289 7.11 -6.90 -21.88
C THR A 289 8.09 -8.05 -21.84
N GLU A 290 9.39 -7.75 -21.77
CA GLU A 290 10.48 -8.73 -21.67
C GLU A 290 10.31 -9.63 -20.42
N THR A 291 9.90 -9.03 -19.30
CA THR A 291 9.84 -9.69 -17.98
C THR A 291 8.45 -10.27 -17.65
N GLY A 292 7.65 -10.54 -18.67
CA GLY A 292 6.42 -11.32 -18.49
C GLY A 292 5.14 -10.50 -18.28
N TYR A 293 5.11 -9.22 -18.68
CA TYR A 293 3.90 -8.39 -18.67
C TYR A 293 3.35 -8.14 -20.09
N LYS A 294 2.07 -7.77 -20.17
CA LYS A 294 1.37 -7.32 -21.39
C LYS A 294 0.43 -6.18 -21.05
N PHE A 295 0.08 -5.37 -22.03
CA PHE A 295 -0.94 -4.34 -21.83
C PHE A 295 -2.35 -4.86 -22.15
N CYS A 296 -3.29 -4.68 -21.22
CA CYS A 296 -4.70 -4.97 -21.47
C CYS A 296 -5.42 -3.72 -21.98
N GLN A 297 -5.81 -3.70 -23.25
CA GLN A 297 -6.53 -2.57 -23.86
C GLN A 297 -7.91 -2.32 -23.22
N LYS A 298 -8.57 -3.37 -22.72
CA LYS A 298 -9.90 -3.25 -22.09
C LYS A 298 -9.85 -2.63 -20.70
N CYS A 299 -8.81 -2.95 -19.92
CA CYS A 299 -8.61 -2.38 -18.58
C CYS A 299 -7.69 -1.16 -18.59
N ILE A 300 -7.06 -0.84 -19.72
CA ILE A 300 -6.11 0.25 -19.92
C ILE A 300 -5.00 0.23 -18.85
N LYS A 301 -4.43 -0.96 -18.61
CA LYS A 301 -3.30 -1.15 -17.68
C LYS A 301 -2.43 -2.33 -18.09
N SER A 302 -1.17 -2.34 -17.65
CA SER A 302 -0.30 -3.50 -17.75
C SER A 302 -0.69 -4.58 -16.74
N VAL A 303 -0.67 -5.83 -17.19
CA VAL A 303 -1.03 -7.04 -16.42
C VAL A 303 -0.01 -8.15 -16.72
N PRO A 304 0.15 -9.18 -15.86
CA PRO A 304 1.02 -10.31 -16.16
C PRO A 304 0.52 -11.07 -17.41
N LYS A 305 1.44 -11.61 -18.22
CA LYS A 305 1.12 -12.30 -19.49
C LYS A 305 0.13 -13.45 -19.31
N CYS A 306 0.24 -14.18 -18.20
CA CYS A 306 -0.62 -15.30 -17.83
C CYS A 306 -2.07 -14.89 -17.50
N ILE A 307 -2.33 -13.62 -17.23
CA ILE A 307 -3.65 -13.12 -16.85
C ILE A 307 -4.50 -12.88 -18.08
N GLN A 308 -5.72 -13.42 -18.04
CA GLN A 308 -6.72 -13.19 -19.07
C GLN A 308 -7.78 -12.22 -18.54
N HIS A 309 -8.19 -11.30 -19.40
CA HIS A 309 -9.28 -10.38 -19.09
C HIS A 309 -10.60 -11.16 -18.99
N CYS A 310 -11.30 -11.04 -17.87
CA CYS A 310 -12.63 -11.62 -17.75
C CYS A 310 -13.66 -10.71 -18.42
N SER A 311 -14.26 -11.15 -19.52
CA SER A 311 -15.28 -10.39 -20.25
C SER A 311 -16.55 -10.12 -19.44
N ILE A 312 -16.89 -11.01 -18.49
CA ILE A 312 -18.08 -10.90 -17.64
C ILE A 312 -17.84 -9.89 -16.50
N CYS A 313 -16.72 -10.03 -15.79
CA CYS A 313 -16.35 -9.11 -14.70
C CYS A 313 -15.75 -7.80 -15.21
N LYS A 314 -15.44 -7.70 -16.51
CA LYS A 314 -14.78 -6.56 -17.16
C LYS A 314 -13.48 -6.15 -16.49
N THR A 315 -12.74 -7.11 -15.94
CA THR A 315 -11.51 -6.84 -15.20
C THR A 315 -10.47 -7.94 -15.38
N CYS A 316 -9.20 -7.55 -15.35
CA CYS A 316 -8.06 -8.44 -15.19
C CYS A 316 -7.78 -8.62 -13.70
N THR A 317 -8.30 -9.70 -13.11
CA THR A 317 -8.09 -9.99 -11.70
C THR A 317 -6.80 -10.78 -11.50
N SER A 318 -5.83 -10.21 -10.77
CA SER A 318 -4.65 -10.94 -10.32
C SER A 318 -3.96 -10.28 -9.13
N LYS A 319 -4.55 -10.39 -7.92
CA LYS A 319 -3.92 -9.81 -6.73
C LYS A 319 -2.58 -10.48 -6.40
N ASN A 320 -2.51 -11.80 -6.56
CA ASN A 320 -1.34 -12.62 -6.23
C ASN A 320 -0.55 -13.08 -7.47
N GLY A 321 -0.70 -12.45 -8.63
CA GLY A 321 0.01 -12.87 -9.85
C GLY A 321 -0.51 -14.15 -10.52
N ALA A 322 -1.42 -14.88 -9.88
CA ALA A 322 -2.02 -16.09 -10.43
C ALA A 322 -3.23 -15.77 -11.31
N PRO A 323 -3.56 -16.61 -12.31
CA PRO A 323 -4.80 -16.50 -13.07
C PRO A 323 -5.99 -16.77 -12.17
N PHE A 324 -7.08 -16.06 -12.37
CA PHE A 324 -8.37 -16.30 -11.71
C PHE A 324 -9.35 -16.88 -12.71
N ARG A 325 -10.31 -17.65 -12.22
CA ARG A 325 -11.43 -18.16 -13.02
C ARG A 325 -12.72 -17.47 -12.62
N HIS A 326 -13.58 -17.17 -13.59
CA HIS A 326 -14.92 -16.68 -13.30
C HIS A 326 -15.78 -17.82 -12.73
N CYS A 327 -16.41 -17.60 -11.58
CA CYS A 327 -17.43 -18.50 -11.06
C CYS A 327 -18.81 -17.98 -11.43
N SER A 328 -19.55 -18.67 -12.32
CA SER A 328 -20.88 -18.25 -12.75
C SER A 328 -21.92 -18.20 -11.61
N LYS A 329 -21.76 -19.06 -10.59
CA LYS A 329 -22.65 -19.08 -9.41
C LYS A 329 -22.41 -17.91 -8.48
N CYS A 330 -21.15 -17.48 -8.34
CA CYS A 330 -20.81 -16.29 -7.56
C CYS A 330 -20.75 -15.03 -8.42
N ASN A 331 -20.80 -15.13 -9.74
CA ASN A 331 -20.66 -14.01 -10.67
C ASN A 331 -19.46 -13.06 -10.34
N ILE A 332 -18.34 -13.66 -9.93
CA ILE A 332 -17.06 -12.99 -9.65
C ILE A 332 -15.90 -13.89 -10.05
N CYS A 333 -14.74 -13.28 -10.32
CA CYS A 333 -13.49 -14.01 -10.48
C CYS A 333 -12.95 -14.47 -9.12
N VAL A 334 -12.54 -15.74 -9.04
CA VAL A 334 -12.00 -16.38 -7.83
C VAL A 334 -10.72 -17.12 -8.15
N LYS A 335 -9.93 -17.43 -7.12
CA LYS A 335 -8.72 -18.26 -7.26
C LYS A 335 -9.10 -19.61 -7.90
N PRO A 336 -8.25 -20.22 -8.75
CA PRO A 336 -8.57 -21.48 -9.41
C PRO A 336 -8.90 -22.61 -8.44
N THR A 337 -8.19 -22.64 -7.30
CA THR A 337 -8.35 -23.61 -6.21
C THR A 337 -9.64 -23.43 -5.40
N TYR A 338 -10.34 -22.30 -5.55
CA TYR A 338 -11.57 -22.08 -4.78
C TYR A 338 -12.71 -22.85 -5.44
N VAL A 339 -13.54 -23.50 -4.63
CA VAL A 339 -14.73 -24.24 -5.06
C VAL A 339 -15.98 -23.53 -4.52
N HIS A 340 -17.03 -23.47 -5.32
CA HIS A 340 -18.30 -22.89 -4.89
C HIS A 340 -19.02 -23.85 -3.94
N CYS A 341 -19.21 -23.42 -2.70
CA CYS A 341 -19.96 -24.19 -1.71
C CYS A 341 -21.45 -23.81 -1.75
N ALA A 342 -22.32 -24.78 -2.05
CA ALA A 342 -23.77 -24.57 -2.10
C ALA A 342 -24.38 -24.23 -0.73
N LYS A 343 -23.76 -24.69 0.37
CA LYS A 343 -24.23 -24.40 1.74
C LYS A 343 -24.04 -22.92 2.09
N CYS A 344 -22.86 -22.35 1.85
CA CYS A 344 -22.61 -20.94 2.18
C CYS A 344 -22.89 -19.95 1.03
N GLY A 345 -23.07 -20.44 -0.21
CA GLY A 345 -23.32 -19.62 -1.40
C GLY A 345 -22.09 -18.85 -1.88
N ARG A 346 -20.88 -19.27 -1.46
CA ARG A 346 -19.63 -18.56 -1.71
C ARG A 346 -18.54 -19.51 -2.19
N CYS A 347 -17.64 -19.00 -3.03
CA CYS A 347 -16.37 -19.67 -3.32
C CYS A 347 -15.39 -19.54 -2.17
N GLY A 348 -14.85 -20.65 -1.71
CA GLY A 348 -13.82 -20.73 -0.67
C GLY A 348 -12.88 -21.90 -0.91
N GLN A 349 -12.00 -22.15 0.05
CA GLN A 349 -11.16 -23.35 0.05
C GLN A 349 -12.04 -24.61 0.11
N MET A 350 -11.56 -25.69 -0.52
CA MET A 350 -12.30 -26.94 -0.67
C MET A 350 -12.62 -27.58 0.69
N GLU A 351 -11.67 -27.54 1.63
CA GLU A 351 -11.77 -28.14 2.95
C GLU A 351 -11.59 -27.10 4.07
N GLY A 352 -12.18 -27.37 5.24
CA GLY A 352 -11.93 -26.61 6.47
C GLY A 352 -12.65 -25.26 6.64
N HIS A 353 -13.52 -24.84 5.72
CA HIS A 353 -14.22 -23.55 5.87
C HIS A 353 -15.52 -23.65 6.68
N ASN A 354 -15.72 -22.73 7.64
CA ASN A 354 -16.96 -22.65 8.42
C ASN A 354 -18.07 -21.92 7.66
N CYS A 355 -19.07 -22.67 7.18
CA CYS A 355 -20.20 -22.14 6.43
C CYS A 355 -21.03 -21.11 7.20
N GLN A 356 -21.20 -21.26 8.53
CA GLN A 356 -22.00 -20.35 9.33
C GLN A 356 -21.33 -18.97 9.43
N VAL A 357 -20.02 -18.94 9.67
CA VAL A 357 -19.23 -17.70 9.68
C VAL A 357 -19.25 -17.04 8.31
N TYR A 358 -19.05 -17.83 7.25
CA TYR A 358 -19.01 -17.29 5.89
C TYR A 358 -20.34 -16.69 5.47
N ARG A 359 -21.48 -17.30 5.82
CA ARG A 359 -22.81 -16.73 5.55
C ARG A 359 -22.99 -15.34 6.15
N LYS A 360 -22.51 -15.13 7.39
CA LYS A 360 -22.54 -13.80 8.04
C LYS A 360 -21.71 -12.76 7.28
N MET A 361 -20.62 -13.19 6.64
CA MET A 361 -19.71 -12.34 5.85
C MET A 361 -20.07 -12.22 4.37
N VAL A 362 -21.13 -12.88 3.89
CA VAL A 362 -21.57 -12.72 2.50
C VAL A 362 -22.25 -11.36 2.35
N SER A 363 -21.89 -10.64 1.29
CA SER A 363 -22.63 -9.47 0.82
C SER A 363 -23.51 -9.88 -0.35
N CYS A 364 -24.81 -9.68 -0.22
CA CYS A 364 -25.80 -9.91 -1.26
C CYS A 364 -25.53 -8.99 -2.44
N ARG A 365 -25.35 -9.54 -3.65
CA ARG A 365 -25.09 -8.71 -4.83
C ARG A 365 -26.32 -8.03 -5.42
N ILE A 366 -27.51 -8.30 -4.88
CA ILE A 366 -28.75 -7.62 -5.28
C ILE A 366 -28.91 -6.34 -4.47
N CYS A 367 -28.98 -6.41 -3.14
CA CYS A 367 -29.23 -5.24 -2.30
C CYS A 367 -27.96 -4.67 -1.62
N LEU A 368 -26.79 -5.27 -1.85
CA LEU A 368 -25.51 -4.92 -1.21
C LEU A 368 -25.45 -5.12 0.33
N GLY A 369 -26.51 -5.65 0.94
CA GLY A 369 -26.56 -5.97 2.36
C GLY A 369 -25.71 -7.17 2.74
N ARG A 370 -25.28 -7.23 4.01
CA ARG A 370 -24.49 -8.34 4.55
C ARG A 370 -25.39 -9.43 5.16
N GLY A 371 -24.80 -10.59 5.42
CA GLY A 371 -25.42 -11.67 6.19
C GLY A 371 -26.35 -12.61 5.41
N HIS A 372 -26.56 -12.40 4.11
CA HIS A 372 -27.43 -13.26 3.30
C HIS A 372 -26.96 -13.39 1.85
N VAL A 373 -27.32 -14.51 1.22
CA VAL A 373 -27.10 -14.76 -0.21
C VAL A 373 -28.24 -14.21 -1.04
N GLU A 374 -28.02 -14.05 -2.34
CA GLU A 374 -28.99 -13.49 -3.28
C GLU A 374 -30.34 -14.20 -3.23
N LYS A 375 -30.37 -15.53 -3.04
CA LYS A 375 -31.60 -16.34 -2.93
C LYS A 375 -32.51 -15.93 -1.77
N SER A 376 -31.94 -15.38 -0.71
CA SER A 376 -32.63 -14.96 0.51
C SER A 376 -32.88 -13.45 0.57
N CYS A 377 -32.59 -12.72 -0.51
CA CYS A 377 -32.76 -11.27 -0.55
C CYS A 377 -34.23 -10.86 -0.52
N SER A 378 -34.56 -9.82 0.24
CA SER A 378 -35.89 -9.20 0.33
C SER A 378 -36.40 -8.67 -1.02
N PHE A 379 -35.50 -8.38 -1.96
CA PHE A 379 -35.82 -8.06 -3.35
C PHE A 379 -36.86 -9.01 -3.95
N TRP A 380 -36.73 -10.32 -3.69
CA TRP A 380 -37.63 -11.34 -4.24
C TRP A 380 -39.04 -11.32 -3.67
N LYS A 381 -39.26 -10.67 -2.52
CA LYS A 381 -40.61 -10.46 -1.98
C LYS A 381 -41.39 -9.46 -2.83
N ARG A 382 -40.70 -8.48 -3.44
CA ARG A 382 -41.31 -7.40 -4.24
C ARG A 382 -41.42 -7.77 -5.73
N TYR A 383 -40.40 -8.43 -6.28
CA TYR A 383 -40.29 -8.65 -7.73
C TYR A 383 -40.46 -10.11 -8.17
N GLY A 384 -40.68 -11.05 -7.24
CA GLY A 384 -40.88 -12.48 -7.52
C GLY A 384 -39.59 -13.21 -7.91
N LYS A 385 -39.48 -14.52 -7.61
CA LYS A 385 -38.29 -15.33 -7.96
C LYS A 385 -38.32 -15.70 -9.45
N PRO A 386 -37.21 -15.59 -10.21
CA PRO A 386 -37.16 -16.08 -11.57
C PRO A 386 -37.35 -17.60 -11.58
N ARG A 387 -38.07 -18.12 -12.58
CA ARG A 387 -38.05 -19.55 -12.89
C ARG A 387 -36.63 -19.90 -13.34
N MET A 388 -35.95 -20.70 -12.51
CA MET A 388 -34.62 -21.27 -12.74
C MET A 388 -33.43 -20.28 -12.69
N PHE A 389 -32.63 -20.39 -11.63
CA PHE A 389 -31.27 -19.83 -11.53
C PHE A 389 -30.31 -20.53 -12.51
N GLN A 390 -30.59 -20.47 -13.81
CA GLN A 390 -29.68 -20.93 -14.85
C GLN A 390 -28.75 -19.79 -15.26
N VAL A 391 -27.45 -20.09 -15.18
CA VAL A 391 -26.27 -19.36 -15.70
C VAL A 391 -26.57 -17.94 -16.21
N GLY A 392 -26.22 -16.90 -15.45
CA GLY A 392 -26.37 -15.50 -15.85
C GLY A 392 -26.65 -14.56 -14.68
N CYS A 393 -26.98 -13.31 -15.00
CA CYS A 393 -27.47 -12.31 -14.06
C CYS A 393 -28.81 -12.75 -13.47
N ALA A 394 -28.92 -12.79 -12.14
CA ALA A 394 -30.14 -13.25 -11.47
C ALA A 394 -31.36 -12.32 -11.70
N VAL A 395 -31.15 -11.05 -12.04
CA VAL A 395 -32.24 -10.08 -12.27
C VAL A 395 -32.74 -10.13 -13.71
N CYS A 396 -31.85 -9.96 -14.71
CA CYS A 396 -32.26 -9.86 -16.12
C CYS A 396 -31.98 -11.12 -16.97
N GLY A 397 -31.34 -12.16 -16.40
CA GLY A 397 -30.96 -13.38 -17.12
C GLY A 397 -29.73 -13.29 -18.04
N ASN A 398 -29.20 -12.09 -18.32
CA ASN A 398 -28.08 -11.90 -19.25
C ASN A 398 -26.75 -12.46 -18.70
N LYS A 399 -25.95 -13.10 -19.55
CA LYS A 399 -24.65 -13.71 -19.22
C LYS A 399 -23.44 -12.80 -19.42
N ALA A 400 -23.63 -11.62 -20.03
CA ALA A 400 -22.56 -10.71 -20.42
C ALA A 400 -22.08 -9.75 -19.31
N HIS A 401 -22.71 -9.77 -18.13
CA HIS A 401 -22.37 -8.87 -17.03
C HIS A 401 -22.52 -9.52 -15.64
N THR A 402 -21.92 -8.88 -14.64
CA THR A 402 -22.12 -9.28 -13.25
C THR A 402 -23.43 -8.74 -12.70
N LEU A 403 -24.01 -9.40 -11.69
CA LEU A 403 -25.24 -8.93 -11.04
C LEU A 403 -25.11 -7.46 -10.57
N ARG A 404 -23.93 -7.06 -10.12
CA ARG A 404 -23.65 -5.68 -9.66
C ARG A 404 -23.70 -4.67 -10.80
N ASP A 405 -23.28 -5.06 -11.99
CA ASP A 405 -23.23 -4.22 -13.20
C ASP A 405 -24.54 -4.29 -14.02
N CYS A 406 -25.59 -4.91 -13.47
CA CYS A 406 -26.88 -5.02 -14.14
C CYS A 406 -27.65 -3.69 -14.03
N ALA A 407 -27.87 -3.02 -15.16
CA ALA A 407 -28.64 -1.77 -15.23
C ALA A 407 -30.08 -1.95 -14.71
N GLU A 408 -30.73 -3.06 -15.05
CA GLU A 408 -32.08 -3.37 -14.55
C GLU A 408 -32.11 -3.54 -13.03
N ARG A 409 -31.11 -4.22 -12.45
CA ARG A 409 -30.96 -4.31 -10.99
C ARG A 409 -30.84 -2.92 -10.37
N GLN A 410 -29.94 -2.07 -10.89
CA GLN A 410 -29.69 -0.74 -10.35
C GLN A 410 -30.97 0.11 -10.37
N LEU A 411 -31.73 0.04 -11.46
CA LEU A 411 -33.02 0.71 -11.60
C LEU A 411 -34.05 0.18 -10.58
N LEU A 412 -34.22 -1.14 -10.49
CA LEU A 412 -35.24 -1.78 -9.63
C LEU A 412 -35.01 -1.56 -8.12
N ILE A 413 -33.75 -1.42 -7.70
CA ILE A 413 -33.42 -1.13 -6.29
C ILE A 413 -33.24 0.37 -6.02
N LYS A 414 -33.33 1.22 -7.06
CA LYS A 414 -32.98 2.64 -7.04
C LYS A 414 -31.61 2.88 -6.40
N GLU A 415 -30.59 2.22 -6.95
CA GLU A 415 -29.22 2.34 -6.47
C GLU A 415 -28.68 3.74 -6.73
N VAL A 416 -28.20 4.40 -5.69
CA VAL A 416 -27.50 5.68 -5.77
C VAL A 416 -26.11 5.53 -5.17
N TYR A 417 -25.09 6.00 -5.88
CA TYR A 417 -23.73 6.09 -5.35
C TYR A 417 -23.42 7.52 -4.93
N PHE A 418 -23.10 7.71 -3.65
CA PHE A 418 -22.76 9.01 -3.10
C PHE A 418 -21.57 8.88 -2.13
N LEU A 419 -20.51 9.67 -2.36
CA LEU A 419 -19.32 9.74 -1.51
C LEU A 419 -18.74 8.38 -1.07
N GLY A 420 -18.54 7.46 -2.02
CA GLY A 420 -17.96 6.15 -1.70
C GLY A 420 -18.95 5.10 -1.22
N LYS A 421 -20.21 5.47 -0.97
CA LYS A 421 -21.25 4.58 -0.44
C LYS A 421 -22.37 4.37 -1.46
N TYR A 422 -22.92 3.17 -1.45
CA TYR A 422 -24.09 2.81 -2.25
C TYR A 422 -25.31 2.78 -1.35
N HIS A 423 -26.37 3.46 -1.75
CA HIS A 423 -27.67 3.44 -1.10
C HIS A 423 -28.71 2.80 -2.02
N ASN A 424 -29.66 2.03 -1.48
CA ASN A 424 -30.75 1.46 -2.26
C ASN A 424 -31.98 1.16 -1.38
N GLU A 425 -33.17 1.10 -1.99
CA GLU A 425 -34.44 0.93 -1.27
C GLU A 425 -34.60 -0.44 -0.59
N ILE A 426 -33.89 -1.45 -1.07
CA ILE A 426 -34.02 -2.83 -0.58
C ILE A 426 -33.22 -3.04 0.70
N ASN A 427 -32.08 -2.36 0.83
CA ASN A 427 -31.24 -2.40 2.01
C ASN A 427 -31.16 -1.02 2.67
N LYS A 428 -32.01 -0.82 3.68
CA LYS A 428 -32.14 0.41 4.46
C LYS A 428 -31.00 0.65 5.46
N GLU A 429 -30.05 -0.29 5.59
CA GLU A 429 -28.93 -0.25 6.56
C GLU A 429 -27.60 0.24 5.95
N LEU A 430 -27.58 0.78 4.72
CA LEU A 430 -26.36 1.19 4.00
C LEU A 430 -26.03 2.68 4.07
#